data_AF-A0A2S5DGT4-F1
#
_entry.id   AF-A0A2S5DGT4-F1
#
_cell.length_a   1.000
_cell.length_b   1.000
_cell.length_c   1.000
_cell.angle_alpha   90.00
_cell.angle_beta   90.00
_cell.angle_gamma   90.00
#
_symmetry.space_group_name_H-M   'P 1'
#
loop_
_entity.id
_entity.type
_entity.pdbx_description
1 polymer ?
#
loop_
_entity_poly.entity_id
_entity_poly.type
_entity_poly.pdbx_seq_one_letter_code
_entity_poly.pdbx_strand_id
1 'polypeptide(L)'
;MPVSYRMRGLAPHLPWFLRRLEVQGLAAARCDDAASRLPAGWTGLELDGCWLDLAQDGDHPLAARAEYCRHAGIECIELAGNWPAPGAEHGFMLLVGQAPLPDSAAWQVLDALAPQPGCWLHCGPLHSARFCQRVFDALLHAGRSGLDLPETQPRALQWERLLSEQWQLADKLRQLAAAYLAERVGLAPPYPSPLPAAAQHYAAALARGIALTLPQQQDWEGLLKQLSELLRAERPQP
;
A
#
# COMPACT_ATOMS: atom_id res chain seq x y z
N MET A 1 0.74 -3.54 30.66
CA MET A 1 -0.72 -3.70 30.85
C MET A 1 -1.23 -4.67 29.78
N PRO A 2 -2.22 -5.52 30.06
CA PRO A 2 -2.80 -6.39 29.02
C PRO A 2 -3.42 -5.52 27.92
N VAL A 3 -3.06 -5.78 26.66
CA VAL A 3 -3.69 -5.11 25.51
C VAL A 3 -5.09 -5.65 25.33
N SER A 4 -6.07 -4.76 25.32
CA SER A 4 -7.48 -5.07 25.10
C SER A 4 -7.91 -4.51 23.75
N TYR A 5 -8.46 -5.35 22.88
CA TYR A 5 -8.94 -4.95 21.56
C TYR A 5 -10.28 -5.59 21.23
N ARG A 6 -11.08 -4.92 20.40
CA ARG A 6 -12.35 -5.41 19.87
C ARG A 6 -12.31 -5.39 18.34
N MET A 7 -12.55 -6.54 17.73
CA MET A 7 -12.62 -6.67 16.28
C MET A 7 -14.00 -6.21 15.77
N ARG A 8 -14.04 -5.35 14.75
CA ARG A 8 -15.23 -4.68 14.23
C ARG A 8 -15.47 -4.92 12.73
N GLY A 9 -16.73 -5.03 12.33
CA GLY A 9 -17.10 -5.14 10.92
C GLY A 9 -17.00 -6.56 10.36
N LEU A 10 -17.17 -6.67 9.04
CA LEU A 10 -17.18 -7.94 8.32
C LEU A 10 -16.21 -7.84 7.14
N ALA A 11 -15.16 -8.67 7.16
CA ALA A 11 -14.26 -8.84 6.04
C ALA A 11 -13.64 -10.25 6.09
N PRO A 12 -13.29 -10.83 4.92
CA PRO A 12 -12.82 -12.21 4.84
C PRO A 12 -11.51 -12.47 5.58
N HIS A 13 -10.72 -11.42 5.82
CA HIS A 13 -9.40 -11.53 6.44
C HIS A 13 -9.39 -11.37 7.97
N LEU A 14 -10.49 -10.93 8.58
CA LEU A 14 -10.53 -10.70 10.03
C LEU A 14 -10.27 -11.95 10.87
N PRO A 15 -10.79 -13.15 10.49
CA PRO A 15 -10.44 -14.37 11.20
C PRO A 15 -8.94 -14.66 11.22
N TRP A 16 -8.20 -14.25 10.18
CA TRP A 16 -6.75 -14.44 10.09
C TRP A 16 -6.00 -13.50 11.04
N PHE A 17 -6.45 -12.26 11.17
CA PHE A 17 -5.91 -11.31 12.16
C PHE A 17 -6.14 -11.78 13.58
N LEU A 18 -7.37 -12.21 13.91
CA LEU A 18 -7.71 -12.76 15.22
C LEU A 18 -6.82 -13.94 15.59
N ARG A 19 -6.73 -14.93 14.69
CA ARG A 19 -5.87 -16.11 14.89
C ARG A 19 -4.41 -15.72 15.15
N ARG A 20 -3.87 -14.75 14.40
CA ARG A 20 -2.49 -14.28 14.60
C ARG A 20 -2.31 -13.64 15.98
N LEU A 21 -3.21 -12.74 16.36
CA LEU A 21 -3.16 -12.05 17.66
C LEU A 21 -3.24 -13.04 18.83
N GLU A 22 -4.14 -14.02 18.74
CA GLU A 22 -4.27 -15.08 19.75
C GLU A 22 -2.99 -15.91 19.90
N VAL A 23 -2.35 -16.29 18.78
CA VAL A 23 -1.06 -17.00 18.79
C VAL A 23 0.04 -16.17 19.44
N GLN A 24 -0.01 -14.85 19.33
CA GLN A 24 0.92 -13.93 20.00
C GLN A 24 0.53 -13.61 21.45
N GLY A 25 -0.47 -14.28 22.00
CA GLY A 25 -0.93 -14.07 23.38
C GLY A 25 -1.76 -12.81 23.59
N LEU A 26 -2.18 -12.13 22.52
CA LEU A 26 -3.09 -11.00 22.56
C LEU A 26 -4.52 -11.50 22.39
N ALA A 27 -5.17 -11.80 23.51
CA ALA A 27 -6.57 -12.18 23.53
C ALA A 27 -7.47 -10.97 23.27
N ALA A 28 -8.49 -11.15 22.42
CA ALA A 28 -9.52 -10.14 22.24
C ALA A 28 -10.21 -9.84 23.58
N ALA A 29 -10.57 -8.59 23.79
CA ALA A 29 -11.40 -8.19 24.91
C ALA A 29 -12.68 -9.05 24.87
N ARG A 30 -13.08 -9.60 26.02
CA ARG A 30 -14.45 -10.09 26.14
C ARG A 30 -15.36 -8.91 25.79
N CYS A 31 -16.41 -9.19 25.03
CA CYS A 31 -17.38 -8.19 24.63
C CYS A 31 -18.15 -7.74 25.89
N ASP A 32 -17.49 -7.00 26.78
CA ASP A 32 -18.15 -6.35 27.90
C ASP A 32 -19.08 -5.28 27.32
N ASP A 33 -20.25 -5.10 27.93
CA ASP A 33 -21.41 -4.29 27.50
C ASP A 33 -21.12 -2.80 27.23
N ALA A 34 -19.86 -2.36 27.27
CA ALA A 34 -19.46 -1.03 26.85
C ALA A 34 -19.79 -0.82 25.36
N ALA A 35 -20.80 0.01 25.11
CA ALA A 35 -21.18 0.46 23.79
C ALA A 35 -19.95 1.02 23.07
N SER A 36 -19.67 0.49 21.88
CA SER A 36 -18.58 1.01 21.06
C SER A 36 -18.82 2.48 20.72
N ARG A 37 -17.73 3.24 20.71
CA ARG A 37 -17.75 4.67 20.35
C ARG A 37 -17.72 4.88 18.84
N LEU A 38 -17.50 3.81 18.07
CA LEU A 38 -17.36 3.85 16.62
C LEU A 38 -18.68 3.48 15.92
N PRO A 39 -18.97 4.05 14.73
CA PRO A 39 -20.12 3.68 13.94
C PRO A 39 -20.12 2.19 13.55
N ALA A 40 -21.31 1.63 13.37
CA ALA A 40 -21.47 0.25 12.90
C ALA A 40 -20.94 0.09 11.46
N GLY A 41 -20.49 -1.13 11.13
CA GLY A 41 -20.04 -1.48 9.77
C GLY A 41 -18.60 -1.12 9.43
N TRP A 42 -17.88 -0.42 10.31
CA TRP A 42 -16.44 -0.18 10.13
C TRP A 42 -15.64 -1.45 10.35
N THR A 43 -14.65 -1.68 9.48
CA THR A 43 -13.79 -2.87 9.49
C THR A 43 -12.42 -2.54 10.08
N GLY A 44 -12.06 -3.14 11.22
CA GLY A 44 -10.81 -2.82 11.92
C GLY A 44 -10.79 -3.12 13.42
N LEU A 45 -9.70 -2.77 14.11
CA LEU A 45 -9.54 -3.05 15.53
C LEU A 45 -9.78 -1.78 16.36
N GLU A 46 -10.74 -1.86 17.27
CA GLU A 46 -10.99 -0.84 18.30
C GLU A 46 -10.10 -1.16 19.51
N LEU A 47 -9.28 -0.19 19.91
CA LEU A 47 -8.43 -0.19 21.09
C LEU A 47 -8.85 0.96 22.02
N ASP A 48 -8.31 0.99 23.23
CA ASP A 48 -8.53 2.13 24.11
C ASP A 48 -7.93 3.41 23.49
N GLY A 49 -8.81 4.36 23.15
CA GLY A 49 -8.45 5.63 22.52
C GLY A 49 -7.96 5.54 21.07
N CYS A 50 -7.98 4.38 20.41
CA CYS A 50 -7.39 4.20 19.08
C CYS A 50 -8.21 3.26 18.18
N TRP A 51 -8.18 3.53 16.88
CA TRP A 51 -8.80 2.74 15.83
C TRP A 51 -7.77 2.36 14.77
N LEU A 52 -7.62 1.05 14.52
CA LEU A 52 -6.82 0.52 13.42
C LEU A 52 -7.75 0.18 12.25
N ASP A 53 -7.72 1.01 11.21
CA ASP A 53 -8.54 0.85 10.01
C ASP A 53 -7.97 -0.25 9.12
N LEU A 54 -8.75 -1.32 8.90
CA LEU A 54 -8.42 -2.44 8.01
C LEU A 54 -9.24 -2.43 6.71
N ALA A 55 -10.07 -1.40 6.49
CA ALA A 55 -10.91 -1.34 5.31
C ALA A 55 -10.05 -1.19 4.05
N GLN A 56 -10.40 -1.94 3.00
CA GLN A 56 -9.75 -1.89 1.69
C GLN A 56 -10.53 -1.03 0.68
N ASP A 57 -11.21 0.00 1.17
CA ASP A 57 -11.99 0.94 0.35
C ASP A 57 -11.14 2.12 -0.17
N GLY A 58 -11.77 3.10 -0.79
CA GLY A 58 -11.09 4.27 -1.37
C GLY A 58 -10.70 5.34 -0.33
N ASP A 59 -9.95 6.35 -0.79
CA ASP A 59 -9.45 7.44 0.07
C ASP A 59 -10.56 8.28 0.73
N HIS A 60 -11.71 8.45 0.08
CA HIS A 60 -12.82 9.23 0.63
C HIS A 60 -13.42 8.62 1.90
N PRO A 61 -13.80 7.32 1.92
CA PRO A 61 -14.19 6.63 3.15
C PRO A 61 -13.17 6.72 4.27
N LEU A 62 -11.87 6.58 3.98
CA LEU A 62 -10.81 6.70 5.00
C LEU A 62 -10.79 8.11 5.61
N ALA A 63 -10.86 9.15 4.78
CA ALA A 63 -10.90 10.53 5.26
C ALA A 63 -12.14 10.77 6.17
N ALA A 64 -13.30 10.23 5.81
CA ALA A 64 -14.51 10.35 6.62
C ALA A 64 -14.37 9.65 7.99
N ARG A 65 -13.70 8.48 8.03
CA ARG A 65 -13.45 7.78 9.29
C ARG A 65 -12.43 8.51 10.16
N ALA A 66 -11.35 9.01 9.58
CA ALA A 66 -10.35 9.79 10.29
C ALA A 66 -10.94 11.09 10.86
N GLU A 67 -11.83 11.75 10.10
CA GLU A 67 -12.57 12.94 10.57
C GLU A 67 -13.40 12.63 11.82
N TYR A 68 -14.16 11.54 11.78
CA TYR A 68 -14.96 11.09 12.91
C TYR A 68 -14.08 10.77 14.11
N CYS A 69 -13.01 10.00 13.92
CA CYS A 69 -12.07 9.66 14.98
C CYS A 69 -11.51 10.92 15.64
N ARG A 70 -11.09 11.90 14.84
CA ARG A 70 -10.60 13.20 15.33
C ARG A 70 -11.63 13.93 16.18
N HIS A 71 -12.89 14.02 15.74
CA HIS A 71 -13.96 14.63 16.54
C HIS A 71 -14.29 13.85 17.82
N ALA A 72 -14.11 12.53 17.80
CA ALA A 72 -14.33 11.66 18.96
C ALA A 72 -13.13 11.61 19.92
N GLY A 73 -12.01 12.26 19.60
CA GLY A 73 -10.76 12.14 20.37
C GLY A 73 -10.18 10.72 20.34
N ILE A 74 -10.34 10.03 19.22
CA ILE A 74 -9.82 8.69 18.93
C ILE A 74 -8.70 8.84 17.90
N GLU A 75 -7.56 8.20 18.13
CA GLU A 75 -6.49 8.13 17.14
C GLU A 75 -6.89 7.19 15.99
N CYS A 76 -6.69 7.61 14.75
CA CYS A 76 -6.97 6.79 13.57
C CYS A 76 -5.66 6.37 12.92
N ILE A 77 -5.39 5.07 12.93
CA ILE A 77 -4.22 4.45 12.29
C ILE A 77 -4.71 3.72 11.05
N GLU A 78 -4.14 4.06 9.90
CA GLU A 78 -4.42 3.40 8.64
C GLU A 78 -3.53 2.16 8.51
N LEU A 79 -4.14 1.00 8.26
CA LEU A 79 -3.44 -0.20 7.86
C LEU A 79 -3.78 -0.59 6.43
N ALA A 80 -2.74 -0.73 5.62
CA ALA A 80 -2.83 -1.17 4.25
C ALA A 80 -1.92 -2.37 4.02
N GLY A 81 -2.32 -3.22 3.07
CA GLY A 81 -1.60 -4.46 2.79
C GLY A 81 -2.51 -5.50 2.17
N ASN A 82 -1.85 -6.52 1.62
CA ASN A 82 -2.52 -7.73 1.21
C ASN A 82 -2.62 -8.65 2.43
N TRP A 83 -3.82 -9.15 2.69
CA TRP A 83 -4.11 -9.97 3.87
C TRP A 83 -4.26 -11.44 3.46
N PRO A 84 -3.22 -12.18 3.06
CA PRO A 84 -3.39 -13.57 2.63
C PRO A 84 -3.56 -14.50 3.84
N ALA A 85 -4.27 -15.62 3.66
CA ALA A 85 -4.53 -16.58 4.73
C ALA A 85 -3.28 -17.09 5.48
N PRO A 86 -2.13 -17.38 4.81
CA PRO A 86 -0.89 -17.77 5.50
C PRO A 86 -0.36 -16.72 6.50
N GLY A 87 -0.78 -15.45 6.39
CA GLY A 87 -0.39 -14.41 7.32
C GLY A 87 -0.90 -14.65 8.75
N ALA A 88 -1.94 -15.46 8.93
CA ALA A 88 -2.38 -15.88 10.27
C ALA A 88 -1.28 -16.61 11.05
N GLU A 89 -0.40 -17.33 10.35
CA GLU A 89 0.66 -18.15 10.93
C GLU A 89 2.01 -17.44 10.88
N HIS A 90 2.28 -16.73 9.77
CA HIS A 90 3.59 -16.14 9.50
C HIS A 90 3.66 -14.61 9.70
N GLY A 91 2.54 -13.96 10.01
CA GLY A 91 2.42 -12.51 10.08
C GLY A 91 2.14 -11.86 8.72
N PHE A 92 1.77 -10.59 8.75
CA PHE A 92 1.34 -9.81 7.59
C PHE A 92 2.36 -8.73 7.24
N MET A 93 2.55 -8.44 5.95
CA MET A 93 3.24 -7.22 5.56
C MET A 93 2.32 -6.02 5.85
N LEU A 94 2.66 -5.25 6.87
CA LEU A 94 1.87 -4.11 7.33
C LEU A 94 2.46 -2.80 6.82
N LEU A 95 1.65 -2.05 6.08
CA LEU A 95 1.91 -0.66 5.72
C LEU A 95 1.07 0.21 6.65
N VAL A 96 1.70 1.14 7.37
CA VAL A 96 1.08 1.91 8.44
C VAL A 96 1.10 3.39 8.09
N GLY A 97 -0.08 3.99 8.00
CA GLY A 97 -0.27 5.44 7.91
C GLY A 97 -0.65 5.98 9.28
N GLN A 98 -0.05 7.11 9.68
CA GLN A 98 -0.16 7.66 11.03
C GLN A 98 0.39 6.67 12.07
N ALA A 99 1.73 6.62 12.21
CA ALA A 99 2.35 5.69 13.16
C ALA A 99 1.88 5.92 14.61
N PRO A 100 1.57 4.83 15.36
CA PRO A 100 1.24 4.95 16.76
C PRO A 100 2.43 5.42 17.60
N LEU A 101 2.13 5.93 18.79
CA LEU A 101 3.13 6.17 19.81
C LEU A 101 3.84 4.86 20.20
N PRO A 102 5.16 4.89 20.47
CA PRO A 102 5.90 3.76 21.02
C PRO A 102 5.23 3.20 22.28
N ASP A 103 5.29 1.88 22.46
CA ASP A 103 4.73 1.13 23.59
C ASP A 103 3.20 1.19 23.77
N SER A 104 2.48 1.91 22.90
CA SER A 104 1.02 1.94 22.89
C SER A 104 0.41 0.56 22.61
N ALA A 105 -0.87 0.38 22.95
CA ALA A 105 -1.61 -0.83 22.59
C ALA A 105 -1.61 -1.08 21.07
N ALA A 106 -1.71 -0.02 20.27
CA ALA A 106 -1.63 -0.11 18.82
C ALA A 106 -0.27 -0.62 18.37
N TRP A 107 0.83 -0.08 18.91
CA TRP A 107 2.18 -0.56 18.61
C TRP A 107 2.33 -2.06 18.86
N GLN A 108 1.88 -2.54 20.03
CA GLN A 108 1.95 -3.95 20.40
C GLN A 108 1.12 -4.83 19.47
N VAL A 109 -0.05 -4.36 19.03
CA VAL A 109 -0.88 -5.05 18.03
C VAL A 109 -0.17 -5.12 16.67
N LEU A 110 0.48 -4.04 16.23
CA LEU A 110 1.25 -4.05 14.98
C LEU A 110 2.42 -5.03 15.05
N ASP A 111 3.16 -5.06 16.16
CA ASP A 111 4.26 -6.00 16.36
C ASP A 111 3.79 -7.46 16.34
N ALA A 112 2.62 -7.74 16.93
CA ALA A 112 2.04 -9.08 16.92
C ALA A 112 1.52 -9.50 15.54
N LEU A 113 0.96 -8.57 14.77
CA LEU A 113 0.46 -8.82 13.42
C LEU A 113 1.58 -8.95 12.39
N ALA A 114 2.70 -8.26 12.59
CA ALA A 114 3.86 -8.34 11.73
C ALA A 114 4.52 -9.74 11.80
N PRO A 115 5.40 -10.08 10.83
CA PRO A 115 6.15 -11.34 10.86
C PRO A 115 7.05 -11.46 12.10
N GLN A 116 7.62 -10.32 12.51
CA GLN A 116 8.38 -10.14 13.75
C GLN A 116 8.09 -8.74 14.32
N PRO A 117 8.30 -8.51 15.62
CA PRO A 117 8.19 -7.18 16.23
C PRO A 117 9.04 -6.15 15.48
N GLY A 118 8.46 -4.98 15.20
CA GLY A 118 9.08 -3.92 14.41
C GLY A 118 9.13 -4.15 12.89
N CYS A 119 8.72 -5.31 12.39
CA CYS A 119 8.70 -5.61 10.94
C CYS A 119 7.41 -5.11 10.25
N TRP A 120 7.05 -3.87 10.51
CA TRP A 120 5.98 -3.13 9.82
C TRP A 120 6.55 -1.79 9.33
N LEU A 121 5.95 -1.21 8.28
CA LEU A 121 6.49 -0.03 7.62
C LEU A 121 5.65 1.21 7.91
N HIS A 122 6.22 2.17 8.64
CA HIS A 122 5.65 3.52 8.72
C HIS A 122 5.79 4.23 7.36
N CYS A 123 4.67 4.37 6.65
CA CYS A 123 4.64 4.96 5.32
C CYS A 123 4.61 6.49 5.36
N GLY A 124 4.09 7.08 6.42
CA GLY A 124 3.91 8.52 6.61
C GLY A 124 2.56 8.84 7.27
N PRO A 125 2.01 10.04 7.07
CA PRO A 125 0.69 10.40 7.58
C PRO A 125 -0.43 9.55 6.94
N LEU A 126 -1.66 9.73 7.38
CA LEU A 126 -2.85 9.11 6.78
C LEU A 126 -2.86 9.23 5.23
N HIS A 127 -3.34 8.19 4.55
CA HIS A 127 -3.28 7.93 3.10
C HIS A 127 -1.93 7.44 2.56
N SER A 128 -0.86 7.53 3.34
CA SER A 128 0.46 7.06 2.91
C SER A 128 0.49 5.55 2.70
N ALA A 129 -0.20 4.79 3.57
CA ALA A 129 -0.15 3.33 3.49
C ALA A 129 -0.91 2.79 2.27
N ARG A 130 -2.12 3.29 1.98
CA ARG A 130 -2.88 2.93 0.76
C ARG A 130 -2.18 3.40 -0.52
N PHE A 131 -1.47 4.52 -0.50
CA PHE A 131 -0.60 4.89 -1.62
C PHE A 131 0.49 3.84 -1.84
N CYS A 132 1.26 3.51 -0.79
CA CYS A 132 2.32 2.50 -0.87
C CYS A 132 1.78 1.13 -1.29
N GLN A 133 0.61 0.72 -0.78
CA GLN A 133 -0.04 -0.53 -1.18
C GLN A 133 -0.30 -0.55 -2.69
N ARG A 134 -0.95 0.48 -3.23
CA ARG A 134 -1.25 0.57 -4.67
C ARG A 134 0.02 0.52 -5.52
N VAL A 135 1.10 1.16 -5.07
CA VAL A 135 2.40 1.09 -5.75
C VAL A 135 2.96 -0.33 -5.72
N PHE A 136 3.01 -0.97 -4.55
CA PHE A 136 3.54 -2.34 -4.45
C PHE A 136 2.71 -3.36 -5.21
N ASP A 137 1.39 -3.22 -5.22
CA ASP A 137 0.49 -4.08 -6.00
C ASP A 137 0.74 -3.92 -7.50
N ALA A 138 0.93 -2.68 -7.97
CA ALA A 138 1.29 -2.40 -9.35
C ALA A 138 2.67 -2.98 -9.72
N LEU A 139 3.68 -2.83 -8.86
CA LEU A 139 5.01 -3.41 -9.09
C LEU A 139 4.98 -4.95 -9.07
N LEU A 140 4.21 -5.55 -8.17
CA LEU A 140 4.02 -6.99 -8.11
C LEU A 140 3.30 -7.50 -9.36
N HIS A 141 2.29 -6.77 -9.83
CA HIS A 141 1.63 -7.06 -11.11
C HIS A 141 2.62 -6.99 -12.28
N ALA A 142 3.43 -5.93 -12.35
CA ALA A 142 4.48 -5.78 -13.37
C ALA A 142 5.42 -6.99 -13.40
N GLY A 143 5.92 -7.39 -12.22
CA GLY A 143 6.84 -8.51 -12.07
C GLY A 143 6.21 -9.85 -12.45
N ARG A 144 4.97 -10.11 -12.04
CA ARG A 144 4.25 -11.34 -12.40
C ARG A 144 4.01 -11.46 -13.90
N SER A 145 3.69 -10.36 -14.56
CA SER A 145 3.51 -10.33 -16.02
C SER A 145 4.82 -10.53 -16.80
N GLY A 146 5.99 -10.35 -16.15
CA GLY A 146 7.30 -10.65 -16.73
C GLY A 146 7.84 -12.06 -16.43
N LEU A 147 7.15 -12.82 -15.57
CA LEU A 147 7.52 -14.18 -15.21
C LEU A 147 6.63 -15.16 -15.97
N ASP A 148 6.93 -15.38 -17.25
CA ASP A 148 6.33 -16.50 -17.98
C ASP A 148 6.76 -17.82 -17.33
N LEU A 149 5.80 -18.71 -17.05
CA LEU A 149 6.09 -20.08 -16.66
C LEU A 149 6.86 -20.76 -17.82
N PRO A 150 7.83 -21.65 -17.54
CA PRO A 150 8.53 -22.36 -18.60
C PRO A 150 7.56 -23.26 -19.35
N GLU A 151 7.07 -22.79 -20.51
CA GLU A 151 6.30 -23.61 -21.43
C GLU A 151 7.24 -24.53 -22.20
N THR A 152 6.80 -25.77 -22.41
CA THR A 152 7.52 -26.84 -23.12
C THR A 152 7.64 -26.60 -24.64
N GLN A 153 7.11 -25.49 -25.17
CA GLN A 153 7.19 -25.12 -26.58
C GLN A 153 7.59 -23.66 -26.74
N PRO A 154 8.50 -23.32 -27.68
CA PRO A 154 8.88 -21.95 -27.95
C PRO A 154 7.69 -21.21 -28.59
N ARG A 155 7.01 -20.37 -27.82
CA ARG A 155 6.08 -19.38 -28.38
C ARG A 155 6.84 -18.20 -28.94
N ALA A 156 6.32 -17.61 -30.01
CA ALA A 156 6.70 -16.27 -30.41
C ALA A 156 6.36 -15.32 -29.25
N LEU A 157 7.39 -14.75 -28.63
CA LEU A 157 7.24 -13.71 -27.59
C LEU A 157 6.39 -12.59 -28.17
N GLN A 158 5.22 -12.33 -27.55
CA GLN A 158 4.36 -11.18 -27.88
C GLN A 158 4.96 -9.90 -27.25
N TRP A 159 6.22 -9.63 -27.56
CA TRP A 159 7.02 -8.62 -26.88
C TRP A 159 6.43 -7.22 -27.05
N GLU A 160 5.82 -6.89 -28.20
CA GLU A 160 5.19 -5.58 -28.41
C GLU A 160 4.05 -5.35 -27.41
N ARG A 161 3.23 -6.38 -27.21
CA ARG A 161 2.09 -6.34 -26.29
C ARG A 161 2.56 -6.24 -24.85
N LEU A 162 3.49 -7.10 -24.44
CA LEU A 162 4.04 -7.09 -23.08
C LEU A 162 4.69 -5.75 -22.76
N LEU A 163 5.49 -5.21 -23.68
CA LEU A 163 6.11 -3.90 -23.51
C LEU A 163 5.06 -2.80 -23.42
N SER A 164 4.04 -2.80 -24.29
CA SER A 164 2.94 -1.84 -24.24
C SER A 164 2.19 -1.87 -22.90
N GLU A 165 1.89 -3.06 -22.37
CA GLU A 165 1.25 -3.24 -21.06
C GLU A 165 2.12 -2.68 -19.92
N GLN A 166 3.44 -2.92 -19.95
CA GLN A 166 4.39 -2.38 -18.95
C GLN A 166 4.48 -0.85 -19.02
N TRP A 167 4.45 -0.26 -20.21
CA TRP A 167 4.43 1.19 -20.39
C TRP A 167 3.14 1.83 -19.86
N GLN A 168 1.98 1.23 -20.13
CA GLN A 168 0.70 1.70 -19.58
C GLN A 168 0.70 1.66 -18.05
N LEU A 169 1.27 0.62 -17.46
CA LEU A 169 1.42 0.49 -16.02
C LEU A 169 2.37 1.54 -15.45
N ALA A 170 3.50 1.81 -16.11
CA ALA A 170 4.43 2.85 -15.72
C ALA A 170 3.78 4.24 -15.73
N ASP A 171 2.97 4.56 -16.75
CA ASP A 171 2.25 5.83 -16.79
C ASP A 171 1.21 5.95 -15.68
N LYS A 172 0.44 4.88 -15.41
CA LYS A 172 -0.50 4.85 -14.26
C LYS A 172 0.21 5.04 -12.92
N LEU A 173 1.36 4.39 -12.72
CA LEU A 173 2.19 4.57 -11.52
C LEU A 173 2.68 6.01 -11.37
N ARG A 174 3.13 6.62 -12.47
CA ARG A 174 3.56 8.02 -12.50
C ARG A 174 2.39 8.98 -12.17
N GLN A 175 1.21 8.75 -12.74
CA GLN A 175 0.01 9.53 -12.44
C GLN A 175 -0.39 9.40 -10.96
N LEU A 176 -0.37 8.18 -10.42
CA LEU A 176 -0.64 7.92 -9.00
C LEU A 176 0.35 8.65 -8.09
N ALA A 177 1.64 8.60 -8.41
CA ALA A 177 2.70 9.29 -7.66
C ALA A 177 2.56 10.82 -7.73
N ALA A 178 2.26 11.36 -8.91
CA ALA A 178 2.04 12.80 -9.09
C ALA A 178 0.80 13.28 -8.32
N ALA A 179 -0.31 12.54 -8.37
CA ALA A 179 -1.52 12.84 -7.60
C ALA A 179 -1.23 12.80 -6.09
N TYR A 180 -0.49 11.80 -5.60
CA TYR A 180 -0.09 11.73 -4.20
C TYR A 180 0.74 12.96 -3.77
N LEU A 181 1.77 13.32 -4.55
CA LEU A 181 2.62 14.48 -4.25
C LEU A 181 1.82 15.78 -4.27
N ALA A 182 0.95 15.98 -5.25
CA ALA A 182 0.16 17.20 -5.38
C ALA A 182 -0.92 17.31 -4.29
N GLU A 183 -1.74 16.27 -4.12
CA GLU A 183 -2.95 16.33 -3.29
C GLU A 183 -2.70 16.06 -1.81
N ARG A 184 -1.70 15.21 -1.49
CA ARG A 184 -1.44 14.78 -0.10
C ARG A 184 -0.24 15.46 0.51
N VAL A 185 0.78 15.76 -0.30
CA VAL A 185 2.02 16.39 0.17
C VAL A 185 2.04 17.89 -0.14
N GLY A 186 1.30 18.35 -1.15
CA GLY A 186 1.31 19.75 -1.58
C GLY A 186 2.53 20.12 -2.42
N LEU A 187 3.14 19.16 -3.11
CA LEU A 187 4.32 19.36 -3.94
C LEU A 187 3.97 19.24 -5.43
N ALA A 188 4.46 20.20 -6.21
CA ALA A 188 4.42 20.18 -7.67
C ALA A 188 5.85 20.08 -8.25
N PRO A 189 6.00 19.63 -9.50
CA PRO A 189 7.28 19.72 -10.21
C PRO A 189 7.78 21.17 -10.32
N PRO A 190 9.10 21.42 -10.24
CA PRO A 190 10.17 20.45 -9.98
C PRO A 190 10.24 20.03 -8.50
N TYR A 191 10.40 18.72 -8.24
CA TYR A 191 10.42 18.20 -6.86
C TYR A 191 11.78 18.46 -6.17
N PRO A 192 11.79 19.08 -4.98
CA PRO A 192 13.03 19.46 -4.28
C PRO A 192 13.87 18.26 -3.82
N SER A 193 15.15 18.50 -3.56
CA SER A 193 16.10 17.56 -2.95
C SER A 193 16.97 18.29 -1.92
N PRO A 194 16.90 17.96 -0.61
CA PRO A 194 16.02 16.96 0.00
C PRO A 194 14.54 17.37 0.00
N LEU A 195 13.64 16.44 0.35
CA LEU A 195 12.23 16.76 0.60
C LEU A 195 12.08 17.66 1.84
N PRO A 196 11.08 18.56 1.88
CA PRO A 196 10.76 19.36 3.07
C PRO A 196 10.45 18.47 4.26
N ALA A 197 10.68 18.96 5.48
CA ALA A 197 10.50 18.17 6.71
C ALA A 197 9.12 17.49 6.82
N ALA A 198 8.04 18.20 6.46
CA ALA A 198 6.68 17.65 6.47
C ALA A 198 6.47 16.47 5.48
N ALA A 199 7.34 16.35 4.47
CA ALA A 199 7.33 15.31 3.44
C ALA A 199 8.47 14.28 3.61
N GLN A 200 9.20 14.32 4.73
CA GLN A 200 10.29 13.36 5.01
C GLN A 200 9.75 12.03 5.53
N HIS A 201 8.96 11.35 4.71
CA HIS A 201 8.42 10.04 5.00
C HIS A 201 8.49 9.13 3.76
N TYR A 202 8.33 7.82 3.98
CA TYR A 202 8.57 6.79 2.96
C TYR A 202 7.70 6.99 1.71
N ALA A 203 6.40 7.22 1.86
CA ALA A 203 5.47 7.39 0.75
C ALA A 203 5.84 8.57 -0.16
N ALA A 204 6.24 9.72 0.38
CA ALA A 204 6.65 10.88 -0.42
C ALA A 204 7.99 10.63 -1.14
N ALA A 205 8.94 9.97 -0.47
CA ALA A 205 10.20 9.57 -1.11
C ALA A 205 9.97 8.59 -2.27
N LEU A 206 9.10 7.59 -2.07
CA LEU A 206 8.71 6.63 -3.09
C LEU A 206 7.99 7.31 -4.27
N ALA A 207 7.00 8.17 -3.99
CA ALA A 207 6.27 8.91 -5.02
C ALA A 207 7.22 9.80 -5.83
N ARG A 208 8.11 10.54 -5.17
CA ARG A 208 9.13 11.36 -5.83
C ARG A 208 10.06 10.49 -6.69
N GLY A 209 10.50 9.35 -6.16
CA GLY A 209 11.30 8.37 -6.90
C GLY A 209 10.62 7.96 -8.20
N ILE A 210 9.39 7.46 -8.11
CA ILE A 210 8.58 7.05 -9.28
C ILE A 210 8.43 8.19 -10.29
N ALA A 211 8.10 9.39 -9.82
CA ALA A 211 7.86 10.53 -10.70
C ALA A 211 9.13 11.03 -11.42
N LEU A 212 10.31 10.77 -10.85
CA LEU A 212 11.61 11.16 -11.43
C LEU A 212 12.24 10.04 -12.28
N THR A 213 11.95 8.77 -12.01
CA THR A 213 12.59 7.63 -12.69
C THR A 213 11.76 7.07 -13.82
N LEU A 214 10.42 7.09 -13.71
CA LEU A 214 9.58 6.57 -14.77
C LEU A 214 9.50 7.58 -15.93
N PRO A 215 9.71 7.11 -17.17
CA PRO A 215 9.66 7.97 -18.34
C PRO A 215 8.31 8.68 -18.45
N GLN A 216 8.35 9.97 -18.70
CA GLN A 216 7.16 10.71 -19.14
C GLN A 216 6.78 10.16 -20.52
N GLN A 217 5.50 9.81 -20.70
CA GLN A 217 4.87 9.30 -21.92
C GLN A 217 5.76 9.48 -23.16
N GLN A 218 6.55 8.47 -23.50
CA GLN A 218 7.28 8.49 -24.76
C GLN A 218 6.27 8.33 -25.88
N ASP A 219 6.47 9.05 -26.99
CA ASP A 219 5.81 8.78 -28.26
C ASP A 219 6.18 7.36 -28.70
N TRP A 220 5.38 6.39 -28.27
CA TRP A 220 5.60 4.97 -28.50
C TRP A 220 5.63 4.65 -29.99
N GLU A 221 4.80 5.34 -30.78
CA GLU A 221 4.83 5.24 -32.24
C GLU A 221 6.16 5.78 -32.78
N GLY A 222 6.64 6.91 -32.25
CA GLY A 222 7.96 7.47 -32.56
C GLY A 222 9.11 6.52 -32.24
N LEU A 223 9.10 5.87 -31.07
CA LEU A 223 10.15 4.93 -30.66
C LEU A 223 10.13 3.64 -31.50
N LEU A 224 8.95 3.09 -31.77
CA LEU A 224 8.79 1.93 -32.66
C LEU A 224 9.24 2.25 -34.08
N LYS A 225 8.93 3.45 -34.56
CA LYS A 225 9.38 3.93 -35.86
C LYS A 225 10.91 4.00 -35.92
N GLN A 226 11.56 4.60 -34.92
CA GLN A 226 13.03 4.66 -34.81
C GLN A 226 13.68 3.27 -34.76
N LEU A 227 13.13 2.35 -33.97
CA LEU A 227 13.62 0.96 -33.91
C LEU A 227 13.46 0.24 -35.25
N SER A 228 12.33 0.44 -35.94
CA SER A 228 12.10 -0.15 -37.26
C SER A 228 13.05 0.40 -38.33
N GLU A 229 13.41 1.68 -38.22
CA GLU A 229 14.37 2.34 -39.12
C GLU A 229 15.80 1.83 -38.87
N LEU A 230 16.21 1.65 -37.61
CA LEU A 230 17.51 1.07 -37.23
C LEU A 230 17.64 -0.39 -37.71
N LEU A 231 16.61 -1.21 -37.50
CA LEU A 231 16.60 -2.62 -37.95
C LEU A 231 16.61 -2.76 -39.48
N ARG A 232 16.09 -1.78 -40.22
CA ARG A 232 16.18 -1.73 -41.68
C ARG A 232 17.57 -1.30 -42.16
N ALA A 233 18.24 -0.42 -41.42
CA ALA A 233 19.59 0.05 -41.76
C ALA A 233 20.68 -1.01 -41.55
N GLU A 234 20.47 -1.96 -40.61
CA GLU A 234 21.43 -3.05 -40.34
C GLU A 234 21.30 -4.28 -41.25
N ARG A 235 20.29 -4.35 -42.13
CA ARG A 235 20.21 -5.41 -43.14
C ARG A 235 21.05 -5.02 -44.36
N PRO A 236 22.18 -5.69 -44.65
CA PRO A 236 22.89 -5.46 -45.91
C PRO A 236 21.96 -5.83 -47.07
N GLN A 237 21.88 -4.94 -48.07
CA GLN A 237 21.19 -5.26 -49.32
C GLN A 237 21.93 -6.41 -50.03
N PRO A 238 21.18 -7.33 -50.69
CA PRO A 238 21.73 -8.54 -51.30
C PRO A 238 22.73 -8.25 -52.43
#